data_AF-A0A101WFW7-F1
#
_entry.id   AF-A0A101WFW7-F1
#
_cell.length_a   1.000
_cell.length_b   1.000
_cell.length_c   1.000
_cell.angle_alpha   90.00
_cell.angle_beta   90.00
_cell.angle_gamma   90.00
#
_symmetry.space_group_name_H-M   'P 1'
#
loop_
_entity.id
_entity.type
_entity.pdbx_description
1 polymer ?
#
loop_
_entity_poly.entity_id
_entity_poly.type
_entity_poly.pdbx_seq_one_letter_code
_entity_poly.pdbx_strand_id
1 'polypeptide(L)' 'MIWLNVDKPTRKCTLHTDGSCTYWQKKRETPLKGLGKLKRDGGWLNFVSAEQAMLYYQSNFPEYDFTDHC' A
#
# COMPACT_ATOMS: atom_id res chain seq x y z
N MET A 1 -3.55 2.04 -12.74
CA MET A 1 -2.84 2.62 -11.55
C MET A 1 -2.89 1.59 -10.46
N ILE A 2 -1.83 1.42 -9.69
CA ILE A 2 -1.76 0.37 -8.66
C ILE A 2 -1.47 1.04 -7.33
N TRP A 3 -2.10 0.56 -6.26
CA TRP A 3 -1.91 1.08 -4.92
C TRP A 3 -1.38 0.01 -3.97
N LEU A 4 -0.35 0.35 -3.22
CA LEU A 4 0.14 -0.44 -2.11
C LEU A 4 -0.28 0.23 -0.81
N ASN A 5 -1.09 -0.45 -0.01
CA ASN A 5 -1.42 -0.04 1.35
C ASN A 5 -0.38 -0.63 2.30
N VAL A 6 0.42 0.22 2.93
CA VAL A 6 1.38 -0.17 3.96
C VAL A 6 0.76 0.11 5.32
N ASP A 7 0.62 -0.93 6.14
CA ASP A 7 0.15 -0.88 7.52
C ASP A 7 1.29 -1.29 8.45
N LYS A 8 1.93 -0.30 9.08
CA LYS A 8 3.06 -0.53 9.99
C LYS A 8 2.63 -1.19 11.31
N PRO A 9 1.55 -0.75 11.99
CA PRO A 9 1.07 -1.39 13.22
C PRO A 9 0.85 -2.90 13.08
N THR A 10 0.26 -3.35 11.97
CA THR A 10 0.02 -4.78 11.75
C THR A 10 1.12 -5.48 10.96
N ARG A 11 2.17 -4.76 10.54
CA ARG A 11 3.23 -5.24 9.62
C ARG A 11 2.69 -5.89 8.35
N LYS A 12 1.77 -5.21 7.66
CA LYS A 12 1.14 -5.71 6.43
C LYS A 12 1.34 -4.76 5.26
N CYS A 13 1.54 -5.33 4.08
CA CYS A 13 1.53 -4.65 2.80
C CYS A 13 0.47 -5.28 1.90
N THR A 14 -0.53 -4.51 1.50
CA THR A 14 -1.65 -5.00 0.66
C THR A 14 -1.62 -4.32 -0.69
N LEU A 15 -1.48 -5.11 -1.76
CA LEU A 15 -1.53 -4.64 -3.13
C LEU A 15 -2.97 -4.59 -3.63
N HIS A 16 -3.31 -3.48 -4.31
CA HIS A 16 -4.60 -3.26 -4.93
C HIS A 16 -4.36 -2.88 -6.39
N THR A 17 -4.66 -3.79 -7.33
CA THR A 17 -4.44 -3.56 -8.77
C THR A 17 -5.70 -3.13 -9.52
N ASP A 18 -6.88 -3.48 -9.01
CA ASP A 18 -8.17 -3.09 -9.60
C ASP A 18 -8.70 -1.73 -9.11
N GLY A 19 -8.98 -0.84 -10.06
CA GLY A 19 -9.63 0.46 -9.83
C GLY A 19 -11.03 0.36 -9.24
N SER A 20 -11.71 -0.77 -9.38
CA SER A 20 -13.03 -1.00 -8.77
C SER A 20 -12.96 -1.32 -7.27
N CYS A 21 -11.75 -1.56 -6.73
CA CYS A 21 -11.55 -1.95 -5.33
C CYS A 21 -12.12 -0.89 -4.38
N THR A 22 -13.02 -1.32 -3.48
CA THR A 22 -13.68 -0.42 -2.52
C THR A 22 -12.66 0.27 -1.59
N TYR A 23 -11.58 -0.43 -1.21
CA TYR A 23 -10.52 0.15 -0.38
C TYR A 23 -9.74 1.24 -1.12
N TRP A 24 -9.44 1.03 -2.40
CA TRP A 24 -8.84 2.06 -3.24
C TRP A 24 -9.73 3.30 -3.25
N GLN A 25 -11.02 3.13 -3.56
CA GLN A 25 -11.95 4.25 -3.75
C GLN A 25 -12.14 5.07 -2.47
N LYS A 26 -12.08 4.42 -1.30
CA LYS A 26 -12.28 5.05 0.01
C LYS A 26 -10.98 5.52 0.68
N LYS A 27 -9.81 5.26 0.08
CA LYS A 27 -8.53 5.67 0.68
C LYS A 27 -8.47 7.19 0.80
N ARG A 28 -8.01 7.66 1.95
CA ARG A 28 -7.85 9.08 2.25
C ARG A 28 -6.67 9.28 3.17
N GLU A 29 -6.08 10.46 3.08
CA GLU A 29 -5.09 10.86 4.05
C GLU A 29 -5.73 11.00 5.44
N THR A 30 -5.01 10.55 6.45
CA THR A 30 -5.37 10.71 7.87
C THR A 30 -4.17 11.30 8.62
N PRO A 31 -4.31 11.72 9.88
CA PRO A 31 -3.16 12.16 10.67
C PRO A 31 -2.04 11.11 10.77
N LEU A 32 -2.40 9.82 10.72
CA LEU A 32 -1.48 8.71 11.00
C LEU A 32 -1.08 7.89 9.77
N LYS A 33 -1.91 7.88 8.72
CA LYS A 33 -1.65 7.24 7.43
C LYS A 33 -1.68 8.25 6.28
N GLY A 34 -0.63 8.26 5.47
CA GLY A 34 -0.50 9.17 4.34
C GLY A 34 -1.16 8.67 3.05
N LEU A 35 -1.33 9.57 2.08
CA LEU A 35 -1.71 9.28 0.69
C LEU A 35 -0.60 9.80 -0.22
N GLY A 36 -0.03 8.95 -1.06
CA GLY A 36 1.18 9.24 -1.85
C GLY A 36 2.48 9.27 -1.03
N LYS A 37 2.39 9.07 0.28
CA LYS A 37 3.53 9.05 1.22
C LYS A 37 3.21 8.20 2.44
N LEU A 38 4.23 7.77 3.15
CA LEU A 38 4.07 7.08 4.44
C LEU A 38 4.10 8.08 5.60
N LYS A 39 3.27 7.83 6.61
CA LYS A 39 3.28 8.49 7.91
C LYS A 39 3.65 7.47 9.00
N ARG A 40 3.36 7.82 10.26
CA ARG A 40 3.65 6.99 11.45
C ARG A 40 3.11 5.56 11.30
N ASP A 41 1.84 5.43 10.91
CA ASP A 41 1.16 4.12 10.85
C ASP A 41 1.15 3.54 9.42
N GLY A 42 1.85 4.20 8.49
CA GLY A 42 1.96 3.79 7.09
C GLY A 42 1.20 4.70 6.14
N GLY A 43 0.57 4.14 5.11
CA GLY A 43 -0.10 4.93 4.09
C GLY A 43 -0.29 4.20 2.76
N TRP A 44 -0.81 4.94 1.80
CA TRP A 44 -1.11 4.47 0.45
C TRP A 44 -0.09 5.01 -0.53
N LEU A 45 0.62 4.13 -1.22
CA LEU A 45 1.61 4.48 -2.24
C LEU A 45 1.12 4.05 -3.61
N ASN A 46 1.29 4.92 -4.62
CA ASN A 46 0.89 4.61 -5.98
C ASN A 46 2.08 4.16 -6.83
N PHE A 47 1.85 3.19 -7.69
CA PHE A 47 2.84 2.65 -8.62
C PHE A 47 2.24 2.52 -10.02
N VAL A 48 3.11 2.50 -11.03
CA VAL A 48 2.67 2.29 -12.42
C VAL A 48 2.43 0.81 -12.74
N SER A 49 3.11 -0.11 -12.04
CA SER A 49 2.96 -1.57 -12.21
C SER A 49 3.01 -2.31 -10.88
N ALA A 50 2.47 -3.54 -10.85
CA ALA A 50 2.50 -4.42 -9.68
C ALA A 50 3.93 -4.83 -9.35
N GLU A 51 4.75 -5.02 -10.38
CA GLU A 51 6.18 -5.32 -10.26
C GLU A 51 6.94 -4.22 -9.51
N GLN A 52 6.69 -2.94 -9.82
CA GLN A 52 7.32 -1.84 -9.07
C GLN A 52 6.88 -1.80 -7.61
N ALA A 53 5.60 -2.06 -7.34
CA ALA A 53 5.10 -2.13 -5.97
C ALA A 53 5.74 -3.31 -5.20
N MET A 54 5.93 -4.46 -5.86
CA MET A 54 6.60 -5.63 -5.30
C MET A 54 8.07 -5.34 -4.98
N LEU A 55 8.81 -4.74 -5.91
CA LEU A 55 10.21 -4.35 -5.69
C LEU A 55 10.35 -3.36 -4.54
N TYR A 56 9.42 -2.39 -4.44
CA TYR A 56 9.38 -1.47 -3.32
C TYR A 56 9.12 -2.18 -2.00
N TYR A 57 8.14 -3.10 -1.95
CA TYR A 57 7.86 -3.93 -0.78
C TYR A 57 9.09 -4.75 -0.35
N GLN A 58 9.71 -5.49 -1.26
CA GLN A 58 10.88 -6.33 -0.97
C GLN A 58 12.06 -5.52 -0.43
N SER A 59 12.25 -4.29 -0.93
CA SER A 59 13.36 -3.44 -0.52
C SER A 59 13.15 -2.76 0.84
N ASN A 60 11.89 -2.42 1.19
CA ASN A 60 11.59 -1.57 2.34
C ASN A 60 10.91 -2.31 3.49
N PHE A 61 10.17 -3.37 3.19
CA PHE A 61 9.33 -4.11 4.14
C PHE A 61 9.43 -5.63 3.96
N PRO A 62 10.64 -6.23 3.80
CA PRO A 62 10.78 -7.66 3.50
C PRO A 62 10.22 -8.59 4.59
N GLU A 63 10.09 -8.09 5.82
CA GLU A 63 9.56 -8.85 6.98
C GLU A 63 8.05 -8.66 7.19
N TYR A 64 7.36 -7.92 6.32
CA TYR A 64 5.92 -7.65 6.46
C TYR A 64 5.13 -8.71 5.68
N ASP A 65 3.92 -9.02 6.13
CA ASP A 65 3.05 -9.90 5.35
C ASP A 65 2.61 -9.19 4.08
N PHE A 66 2.80 -9.84 2.93
CA PHE A 66 2.31 -9.35 1.64
C PHE A 66 1.01 -10.04 1.26
N THR A 67 0.02 -9.26 0.83
CA THR A 67 -1.24 -9.80 0.30
C THR A 67 -1.58 -9.09 -1.00
N ASP A 68 -1.81 -9.87 -2.04
CA ASP A 68 -2.45 -9.37 -3.26
C ASP A 68 -3.97 -9.46 -3.09
N HIS A 69 -4.65 -8.32 -3.01
CA HIS A 69 -6.07 -8.26 -2.67
C HIS A 69 -6.98 -8.25 -3.89
N CYS A 70 -6.57 -7.60 -4.98
CA CYS A 70 -7.35 -7.43 -6.20
C CYS A 70 -6.44 -7.35 -7.41
#